data_AF-A0A0D6E0N3-F1
#
_entry.id   AF-A0A0D6E0N3-F1
#
_cell.length_a   1.000
_cell.length_b   1.000
_cell.length_c   1.000
_cell.angle_alpha   90.00
_cell.angle_beta   90.00
_cell.angle_gamma   90.00
#
_symmetry.space_group_name_H-M   'P 1'
#
loop_
_entity.id
_entity.type
_entity.pdbx_description
1 polymer ?
#
loop_
_entity_poly.entity_id
_entity_poly.type
_entity_poly.pdbx_seq_one_letter_code
_entity_poly.pdbx_strand_id
1 'polypeptide(L)'
;MKNKHKFELQKSKAILLCGALLATVTFATAQANADEQTATPTVATKNVVSDATKPKTEDAKKLEPTSDKVEVVEVPKNDNLTGSLDEASKTGTKPEITQTDTEKVENEAQANSDYDKQAEAIKKQTEEKQKEIDAYNAEKARVEAENKVIAEKNKAKKDAFDKAMQEFLKGTNATATVSAKTQNVDNQTFGDSFMTAKTDNEGNFTLTHDMNDGVNIIGQGNLTGKIYYVVVSNGDGSENVTVSRIDLHQYAYSNFTKNSAVNKNINFHVYDMNGNELYSVFHDGESSFTADINKSYDTNKTFTIKPGQTTDVFQVLNIDDNWIYNTHGQVTVQFQNKNATPVKPKYDNENPLPTAPKELAVSWHLNGYEKEKPVTPVVHTVTPTTPVQKAAILPVTGESSNIFATIFGGLMLMFSFLSFKKIKKNI
;
A
#
# COMPACT_ATOMS: atom_id res chain seq x y z
N MET A 1 36.43 16.75 -29.48
CA MET A 1 36.10 15.40 -29.97
C MET A 1 35.61 14.58 -28.79
N LYS A 2 34.36 14.12 -28.82
CA LYS A 2 33.70 13.38 -27.72
C LYS A 2 33.78 11.87 -28.02
N ASN A 3 34.59 11.12 -27.27
CA ASN A 3 34.55 9.66 -27.30
C ASN A 3 33.59 9.15 -26.23
N LYS A 4 32.46 8.60 -26.70
CA LYS A 4 31.51 7.83 -25.90
C LYS A 4 32.01 6.39 -25.84
N HIS A 5 32.40 5.91 -24.66
CA HIS A 5 32.51 4.47 -24.42
C HIS A 5 31.13 3.90 -24.10
N LYS A 6 30.62 3.08 -25.02
CA LYS A 6 29.48 2.18 -24.80
C LYS A 6 29.95 1.03 -23.91
N PHE A 7 29.35 0.86 -22.75
CA PHE A 7 29.39 -0.40 -22.02
C PHE A 7 28.23 -1.28 -22.51
N GLU A 8 28.53 -2.34 -23.24
CA GLU A 8 27.60 -3.43 -23.51
C GLU A 8 27.64 -4.43 -22.35
N LEU A 9 26.52 -4.57 -21.64
CA LEU A 9 26.35 -5.59 -20.61
C LEU A 9 25.87 -6.88 -21.29
N GLN A 10 26.75 -7.86 -21.45
CA GLN A 10 26.37 -9.21 -21.87
C GLN A 10 25.47 -9.86 -20.81
N LYS A 11 24.21 -10.12 -21.17
CA LYS A 11 23.27 -10.90 -20.35
C LYS A 11 23.58 -12.39 -20.52
N SER A 12 24.17 -13.01 -19.51
CA SER A 12 24.29 -14.47 -19.42
C SER A 12 22.93 -15.08 -19.05
N LYS A 13 22.54 -16.11 -19.81
CA LYS A 13 21.28 -16.85 -19.66
C LYS A 13 21.45 -17.89 -18.54
N ALA A 14 20.76 -17.69 -17.41
CA ALA A 14 20.59 -18.74 -16.41
C ALA A 14 19.27 -19.49 -16.65
N ILE A 15 19.41 -20.79 -16.85
CA ILE A 15 18.35 -21.79 -17.07
C ILE A 15 17.66 -22.04 -15.71
N LEU A 16 16.35 -21.82 -15.66
CA LEU A 16 15.51 -22.07 -14.48
C LEU A 16 14.85 -23.45 -14.64
N LEU A 17 15.18 -24.40 -13.76
CA LEU A 17 14.54 -25.71 -13.69
C LEU A 17 13.44 -25.69 -12.61
N CYS A 18 12.27 -26.21 -12.97
CA CYS A 18 11.02 -26.20 -12.22
C CYS A 18 11.04 -26.94 -10.87
N GLY A 19 10.29 -26.41 -9.91
CA GLY A 19 9.80 -27.13 -8.73
C GLY A 19 8.44 -26.55 -8.32
N ALA A 20 7.36 -27.17 -8.81
CA ALA A 20 5.98 -26.79 -8.54
C ALA A 20 5.51 -27.33 -7.19
N LEU A 21 4.79 -26.52 -6.41
CA LEU A 21 3.91 -26.99 -5.35
C LEU A 21 2.57 -26.26 -5.48
N LEU A 22 1.58 -27.03 -5.93
CA LEU A 22 0.16 -26.69 -6.00
C LEU A 22 -0.44 -26.70 -4.58
N ALA A 23 -1.23 -25.67 -4.27
CA ALA A 23 -2.29 -25.77 -3.26
C ALA A 23 -3.54 -25.08 -3.81
N THR A 24 -4.42 -25.92 -4.34
CA THR A 24 -5.81 -25.63 -4.71
C THR A 24 -6.66 -25.43 -3.47
N VAL A 25 -7.38 -24.31 -3.37
CA VAL A 25 -8.55 -24.19 -2.50
C VAL A 25 -9.75 -23.92 -3.39
N THR A 26 -10.67 -24.88 -3.37
CA THR A 26 -11.90 -24.97 -4.14
C THR A 26 -12.96 -24.00 -3.64
N PHE A 27 -13.63 -23.36 -4.59
CA PHE A 27 -14.91 -22.67 -4.42
C PHE A 27 -16.03 -23.66 -4.08
N ALA A 28 -16.86 -23.30 -3.10
CA ALA A 28 -18.19 -23.90 -2.91
C ALA A 28 -19.24 -22.79 -3.00
N THR A 29 -20.12 -22.96 -3.98
CA THR A 29 -21.33 -22.20 -4.29
C THR A 29 -22.48 -22.54 -3.34
N ALA A 30 -23.33 -21.56 -3.02
CA ALA A 30 -24.74 -21.81 -2.71
C ALA A 30 -25.61 -20.69 -3.32
N GLN A 31 -26.67 -21.13 -3.99
CA GLN A 31 -27.63 -20.36 -4.79
C GLN A 31 -28.67 -19.58 -3.98
N ALA A 32 -29.15 -18.54 -4.67
CA ALA A 32 -30.37 -17.75 -4.58
C ALA A 32 -31.62 -18.26 -3.82
N ASN A 33 -32.31 -17.30 -3.19
CA ASN A 33 -33.75 -16.96 -3.32
C ASN A 33 -33.82 -15.42 -3.14
N ALA A 34 -34.33 -14.55 -4.02
CA ALA A 34 -35.62 -14.46 -4.71
C ALA A 34 -36.82 -14.20 -3.78
N ASP A 35 -36.91 -12.97 -3.28
CA ASP A 35 -38.10 -12.12 -3.06
C ASP A 35 -37.54 -10.83 -2.43
N GLU A 36 -37.86 -9.61 -2.85
CA GLU A 36 -39.16 -9.03 -2.61
C GLU A 36 -39.36 -7.78 -3.49
N GLN A 37 -40.61 -7.63 -3.86
CA GLN A 37 -41.21 -6.73 -4.81
C GLN A 37 -41.10 -5.26 -4.40
N THR A 38 -40.76 -4.41 -5.36
CA THR A 38 -40.84 -2.95 -5.29
C THR A 38 -42.31 -2.54 -5.12
N ALA A 39 -42.70 -2.19 -3.90
CA ALA A 39 -44.01 -1.59 -3.62
C ALA A 39 -43.89 -0.06 -3.63
N THR A 40 -44.40 0.54 -4.69
CA THR A 40 -44.72 1.98 -4.77
C THR A 40 -45.89 2.24 -3.81
N PRO A 41 -45.80 3.14 -2.82
CA PRO A 41 -46.98 3.52 -2.05
C PRO A 41 -47.87 4.41 -2.92
N THR A 42 -48.96 3.82 -3.40
CA THR A 42 -50.10 4.56 -3.96
C THR A 42 -50.78 5.28 -2.81
N VAL A 43 -50.92 6.61 -2.89
CA VAL A 43 -51.70 7.41 -1.94
C VAL A 43 -53.17 6.99 -2.02
N ALA A 44 -53.60 6.13 -1.10
CA ALA A 44 -55.00 5.77 -0.93
C ALA A 44 -55.71 6.88 -0.14
N THR A 45 -56.50 7.70 -0.85
CA THR A 45 -57.48 8.59 -0.22
C THR A 45 -58.62 7.74 0.33
N LYS A 46 -58.60 7.48 1.63
CA LYS A 46 -59.67 6.76 2.33
C LYS A 46 -60.78 7.76 2.69
N ASN A 47 -61.83 7.81 1.88
CA ASN A 47 -63.10 8.43 2.28
C ASN A 47 -63.70 7.64 3.45
N VAL A 48 -63.84 8.28 4.61
CA VAL A 48 -64.59 7.74 5.74
C VAL A 48 -66.07 8.03 5.51
N VAL A 49 -66.85 6.98 5.29
CA VAL A 49 -68.32 6.99 5.38
C VAL A 49 -68.68 6.56 6.80
N SER A 50 -69.43 7.40 7.51
CA SER A 50 -69.98 7.11 8.83
C SER A 50 -71.20 6.17 8.70
N ASP A 51 -71.17 5.09 9.47
CA ASP A 51 -72.24 4.10 9.59
C ASP A 51 -73.36 4.65 10.48
N ALA A 52 -74.60 4.68 9.96
CA ALA A 52 -75.78 5.12 10.70
C ALA A 52 -76.63 3.92 11.13
N THR A 53 -76.86 3.83 12.44
CA THR A 53 -77.73 2.86 13.11
C THR A 53 -79.20 3.04 12.68
N LYS A 54 -79.85 1.92 12.36
CA LYS A 54 -81.23 1.78 11.88
C LYS A 54 -82.28 2.08 12.97
N PRO A 55 -83.36 2.86 12.71
CA PRO A 55 -84.54 2.89 13.56
C PRO A 55 -85.69 1.99 13.06
N LYS A 56 -86.51 1.52 14.00
CA LYS A 56 -87.81 0.86 13.79
C LYS A 56 -88.91 1.92 13.66
N THR A 57 -89.94 1.55 12.90
CA THR A 57 -91.18 2.26 12.56
C THR A 57 -92.02 2.65 13.78
N GLU A 58 -92.54 3.88 13.82
CA GLU A 58 -93.87 4.22 14.34
C GLU A 58 -94.30 5.65 13.92
N ASP A 59 -95.51 5.71 13.38
CA ASP A 59 -96.51 6.78 13.24
C ASP A 59 -96.15 8.26 12.96
N ALA A 60 -96.83 8.75 11.92
CA ALA A 60 -96.81 10.12 11.43
C ALA A 60 -97.34 11.13 12.45
N LYS A 61 -96.47 12.05 12.87
CA LYS A 61 -96.86 13.37 13.36
C LYS A 61 -96.00 14.44 12.68
N LYS A 62 -96.70 15.40 12.08
CA LYS A 62 -96.18 16.62 11.44
C LYS A 62 -95.14 17.30 12.36
N LEU A 63 -93.89 17.36 11.91
CA LEU A 63 -92.81 18.14 12.51
C LEU A 63 -92.33 19.18 11.48
N GLU A 64 -92.15 20.41 11.95
CA GLU A 64 -91.64 21.56 11.21
C GLU A 64 -90.21 21.31 10.69
N PRO A 65 -89.74 22.01 9.63
CA PRO A 65 -88.38 21.83 9.15
C PRO A 65 -87.40 22.42 10.18
N THR A 66 -86.74 21.57 10.96
CA THR A 66 -85.48 21.95 11.59
C THR A 66 -84.42 21.94 10.49
N SER A 67 -83.86 23.12 10.22
CA SER A 67 -82.67 23.25 9.38
C SER A 67 -81.47 22.67 10.13
N ASP A 68 -81.34 21.36 10.14
CA ASP A 68 -80.15 20.71 10.68
C ASP A 68 -78.97 21.05 9.75
N LYS A 69 -78.08 21.92 10.23
CA LYS A 69 -76.77 22.15 9.60
C LYS A 69 -76.01 20.82 9.63
N VAL A 70 -75.73 20.27 8.44
CA VAL A 70 -74.82 19.13 8.32
C VAL A 70 -73.40 19.69 8.31
N GLU A 71 -72.72 19.61 9.46
CA GLU A 71 -71.29 19.88 9.57
C GLU A 71 -70.51 18.72 8.94
N VAL A 72 -69.74 19.01 7.89
CA VAL A 72 -68.81 18.06 7.27
C VAL A 72 -67.39 18.55 7.57
N VAL A 73 -66.54 17.66 8.10
CA VAL A 73 -65.10 17.93 8.24
C VAL A 73 -64.46 17.79 6.86
N GLU A 74 -64.03 18.90 6.29
CA GLU A 74 -63.30 18.95 5.01
C GLU A 74 -61.79 19.06 5.27
N VAL A 75 -61.00 18.35 4.47
CA VAL A 75 -59.53 18.42 4.48
C VAL A 75 -59.09 19.07 3.18
N PRO A 76 -58.48 20.27 3.20
CA PRO A 76 -58.08 20.94 1.99
C PRO A 76 -56.87 20.26 1.36
N LYS A 77 -56.74 20.39 0.04
CA LYS A 77 -55.52 19.98 -0.68
C LYS A 77 -54.54 21.13 -0.68
N ASN A 78 -53.26 20.84 -0.46
CA ASN A 78 -52.18 21.81 -0.54
C ASN A 78 -51.00 21.23 -1.33
N ASP A 79 -50.70 21.85 -2.47
CA ASP A 79 -49.65 21.41 -3.39
C ASP A 79 -48.24 21.68 -2.83
N ASN A 80 -48.06 22.70 -1.98
CA ASN A 80 -46.78 23.00 -1.34
C ASN A 80 -46.38 21.88 -0.37
N LEU A 81 -47.31 21.44 0.49
CA LEU A 81 -47.07 20.33 1.42
C LEU A 81 -46.79 19.03 0.66
N THR A 82 -47.60 18.73 -0.36
CA THR A 82 -47.43 17.52 -1.19
C THR A 82 -46.07 17.54 -1.91
N GLY A 83 -45.66 18.70 -2.44
CA GLY A 83 -44.36 18.89 -3.08
C GLY A 83 -43.18 18.70 -2.11
N SER A 84 -43.22 19.32 -0.93
CA SER A 84 -42.17 19.16 0.08
C SER A 84 -42.04 17.71 0.58
N LEU A 85 -43.15 16.97 0.70
CA LEU A 85 -43.13 15.55 1.06
C LEU A 85 -42.52 14.67 -0.05
N ASP A 86 -42.82 14.96 -1.31
CA ASP A 86 -42.21 14.26 -2.46
C ASP A 86 -40.70 14.53 -2.54
N GLU A 87 -40.27 15.78 -2.34
CA GLU A 87 -38.84 16.13 -2.24
C GLU A 87 -38.16 15.37 -1.09
N ALA A 88 -38.73 15.42 0.11
CA ALA A 88 -38.22 14.71 1.28
C ALA A 88 -38.11 13.19 1.03
N SER A 89 -39.07 12.60 0.31
CA SER A 89 -39.09 11.15 0.01
C SER A 89 -37.95 10.69 -0.90
N LYS A 90 -37.31 11.63 -1.61
CA LYS A 90 -36.20 11.38 -2.54
C LYS A 90 -34.84 11.72 -1.93
N THR A 91 -34.79 12.32 -0.74
CA THR A 91 -33.55 12.76 -0.10
C THR A 91 -32.90 11.64 0.70
N GLY A 92 -31.68 11.28 0.31
CA GLY A 92 -30.94 10.18 0.90
C GLY A 92 -31.44 8.80 0.45
N THR A 93 -31.01 7.74 1.14
CA THR A 93 -31.31 6.36 0.76
C THR A 93 -32.60 5.81 1.38
N LYS A 94 -33.03 6.36 2.52
CA LYS A 94 -34.20 5.89 3.27
C LYS A 94 -34.72 6.97 4.22
N PRO A 95 -35.46 7.97 3.73
CA PRO A 95 -36.08 8.97 4.59
C PRO A 95 -37.24 8.37 5.39
N GLU A 96 -37.41 8.78 6.63
CA GLU A 96 -38.55 8.49 7.49
C GLU A 96 -39.55 9.65 7.41
N ILE A 97 -40.74 9.39 6.88
CA ILE A 97 -41.80 10.38 6.71
C ILE A 97 -43.03 9.88 7.45
N THR A 98 -43.40 10.55 8.53
CA THR A 98 -44.45 10.11 9.45
C THR A 98 -45.63 11.07 9.45
N GLN A 99 -46.82 10.58 9.11
CA GLN A 99 -48.05 11.34 9.31
C GLN A 99 -48.55 11.16 10.75
N THR A 100 -48.76 12.26 11.47
CA THR A 100 -49.39 12.29 12.80
C THR A 100 -50.90 12.52 12.69
N ASP A 101 -51.59 12.52 13.84
CA ASP A 101 -53.05 12.68 13.89
C ASP A 101 -53.51 13.99 13.24
N THR A 102 -54.69 13.95 12.60
CA THR A 102 -55.31 15.12 11.97
C THR A 102 -55.69 16.17 13.02
N GLU A 103 -55.29 17.42 12.81
CA GLU A 103 -55.62 18.56 13.67
C GLU A 103 -56.91 19.26 13.21
N LYS A 104 -57.69 19.81 14.17
CA LYS A 104 -58.91 20.57 13.88
C LYS A 104 -58.58 22.06 13.85
N VAL A 105 -58.97 22.74 12.77
CA VAL A 105 -58.78 24.19 12.57
C VAL A 105 -60.10 24.88 12.24
N GLU A 106 -60.17 26.21 12.37
CA GLU A 106 -61.44 26.94 12.29
C GLU A 106 -61.94 27.12 10.86
N ASN A 107 -61.04 27.13 9.87
CA ASN A 107 -61.39 27.36 8.46
C ASN A 107 -60.27 26.93 7.50
N GLU A 108 -60.61 26.92 6.21
CA GLU A 108 -59.71 26.57 5.10
C GLU A 108 -58.44 27.44 5.04
N ALA A 109 -58.53 28.74 5.37
CA ALA A 109 -57.39 29.63 5.32
C ALA A 109 -56.36 29.30 6.41
N GLN A 110 -56.82 28.92 7.61
CA GLN A 110 -55.95 28.42 8.68
C GLN A 110 -55.32 27.08 8.32
N ALA A 111 -56.09 26.14 7.75
CA ALA A 111 -55.58 24.85 7.29
C ALA A 111 -54.45 25.02 6.26
N ASN A 112 -54.66 25.87 5.26
CA ASN A 112 -53.66 26.16 4.23
C ASN A 112 -52.44 26.89 4.79
N SER A 113 -52.65 27.84 5.72
CA SER A 113 -51.53 28.53 6.38
C SER A 113 -50.67 27.60 7.22
N ASP A 114 -51.27 26.59 7.88
CA ASP A 114 -50.51 25.59 8.62
C ASP A 114 -49.78 24.62 7.68
N TYR A 115 -50.44 24.15 6.61
CA TYR A 115 -49.78 23.34 5.59
C TYR A 115 -48.59 24.03 4.94
N ASP A 116 -48.68 25.34 4.67
CA ASP A 116 -47.55 26.10 4.15
C ASP A 116 -46.39 26.16 5.16
N LYS A 117 -46.67 26.28 6.47
CA LYS A 117 -45.64 26.20 7.53
C LYS A 117 -45.02 24.81 7.62
N GLN A 118 -45.82 23.74 7.55
CA GLN A 118 -45.31 22.37 7.51
C GLN A 118 -44.42 22.15 6.28
N ALA A 119 -44.86 22.64 5.11
CA ALA A 119 -44.11 22.56 3.86
C ALA A 119 -42.76 23.27 3.94
N GLU A 120 -42.73 24.49 4.51
CA GLU A 120 -41.49 25.25 4.74
C GLU A 120 -40.55 24.52 5.71
N ALA A 121 -41.08 23.95 6.79
CA ALA A 121 -40.30 23.21 7.77
C ALA A 121 -39.67 21.94 7.17
N ILE A 122 -40.46 21.15 6.42
CA ILE A 122 -40.00 19.93 5.73
C ILE A 122 -38.95 20.30 4.68
N LYS A 123 -39.21 21.33 3.87
CA LYS A 123 -38.28 21.79 2.84
C LYS A 123 -36.94 22.20 3.45
N LYS A 124 -36.96 22.98 4.54
CA LYS A 124 -35.72 23.38 5.24
C LYS A 124 -34.93 22.17 5.74
N GLN A 125 -35.58 21.20 6.39
CA GLN A 125 -34.90 19.98 6.87
C GLN A 125 -34.33 19.15 5.72
N THR A 126 -35.06 19.08 4.60
CA THR A 126 -34.65 18.37 3.39
C THR A 126 -33.42 19.02 2.76
N GLU A 127 -33.42 20.35 2.61
CA GLU A 127 -32.27 21.12 2.09
C GLU A 127 -31.04 21.00 2.99
N GLU A 128 -31.22 21.05 4.32
CA GLU A 128 -30.14 20.85 5.29
C GLU A 128 -29.57 19.43 5.17
N LYS A 129 -30.42 18.41 5.08
CA LYS A 129 -30.00 17.02 4.91
C LYS A 129 -29.26 16.79 3.59
N GLN A 130 -29.73 17.39 2.50
CA GLN A 130 -29.07 17.26 1.21
C GLN A 130 -27.65 17.84 1.26
N LYS A 131 -27.46 18.99 1.93
CA LYS A 131 -26.12 19.56 2.16
C LYS A 131 -25.22 18.64 2.99
N GLU A 132 -25.75 17.97 4.02
CA GLU A 132 -25.00 16.97 4.80
C GLU A 132 -24.53 15.78 3.94
N ILE A 133 -25.42 15.27 3.07
CA ILE A 133 -25.10 14.17 2.15
C ILE A 133 -24.04 14.58 1.14
N ASP A 134 -24.15 15.77 0.56
CA ASP A 134 -23.19 16.28 -0.41
C ASP A 134 -21.82 16.49 0.24
N ALA A 135 -21.78 17.05 1.45
CA ALA A 135 -20.56 17.21 2.23
C ALA A 135 -19.92 15.85 2.58
N TYR A 136 -20.73 14.87 3.00
CA TYR A 136 -20.26 13.51 3.27
C TYR A 136 -19.64 12.86 2.03
N ASN A 137 -20.31 12.92 0.88
CA ASN A 137 -19.82 12.31 -0.35
C ASN A 137 -18.53 12.97 -0.85
N ALA A 138 -18.44 14.30 -0.75
CA ALA A 138 -17.23 15.04 -1.08
C ALA A 138 -16.05 14.64 -0.17
N GLU A 139 -16.28 14.57 1.15
CA GLU A 139 -15.26 14.18 2.11
C GLU A 139 -14.84 12.72 1.94
N LYS A 140 -15.81 11.82 1.70
CA LYS A 140 -15.54 10.41 1.43
C LYS A 140 -14.65 10.25 0.19
N ALA A 141 -14.99 10.90 -0.90
CA ALA A 141 -14.19 10.86 -2.13
C ALA A 141 -12.77 11.42 -1.92
N ARG A 142 -12.64 12.48 -1.12
CA ARG A 142 -11.33 13.05 -0.73
C ARG A 142 -10.50 12.05 0.05
N VAL A 143 -11.07 11.42 1.09
CA VAL A 143 -10.37 10.41 1.92
C VAL A 143 -10.00 9.18 1.10
N GLU A 144 -10.88 8.70 0.21
CA GLU A 144 -10.58 7.58 -0.69
C GLU A 144 -9.40 7.91 -1.63
N ALA A 145 -9.34 9.13 -2.16
CA ALA A 145 -8.22 9.57 -2.98
C ALA A 145 -6.90 9.64 -2.19
N GLU A 146 -6.94 10.10 -0.93
CA GLU A 146 -5.77 10.10 -0.04
C GLU A 146 -5.30 8.68 0.29
N ASN A 147 -6.23 7.77 0.57
CA ASN A 147 -5.92 6.36 0.85
C ASN A 147 -5.29 5.66 -0.35
N LYS A 148 -5.73 6.00 -1.57
CA LYS A 148 -5.07 5.50 -2.79
C LYS A 148 -3.60 5.93 -2.87
N VAL A 149 -3.28 7.19 -2.55
CA VAL A 149 -1.90 7.68 -2.50
C VAL A 149 -1.09 6.96 -1.42
N ILE A 150 -1.68 6.71 -0.25
CA ILE A 150 -1.06 5.93 0.83
C ILE A 150 -0.74 4.51 0.36
N ALA A 151 -1.69 3.83 -0.30
CA ALA A 151 -1.52 2.50 -0.84
C ALA A 151 -0.39 2.43 -1.87
N GLU A 152 -0.33 3.40 -2.80
CA GLU A 152 0.75 3.50 -3.79
C GLU A 152 2.13 3.70 -3.13
N LYS A 153 2.23 4.57 -2.12
CA LYS A 153 3.47 4.76 -1.34
C LYS A 153 3.87 3.49 -0.60
N ASN A 154 2.93 2.81 0.05
CA ASN A 154 3.20 1.55 0.76
C ASN A 154 3.64 0.44 -0.21
N LYS A 155 3.05 0.38 -1.40
CA LYS A 155 3.50 -0.53 -2.46
C LYS A 155 4.94 -0.23 -2.87
N ALA A 156 5.30 1.03 -3.11
CA ALA A 156 6.66 1.41 -3.47
C ALA A 156 7.67 1.06 -2.36
N LYS A 157 7.33 1.30 -1.08
CA LYS A 157 8.14 0.88 0.08
C LYS A 157 8.37 -0.63 0.08
N LYS A 158 7.33 -1.42 -0.19
CA LYS A 158 7.42 -2.89 -0.26
C LYS A 158 8.32 -3.33 -1.42
N ASP A 159 8.10 -2.81 -2.62
CA ASP A 159 8.87 -3.18 -3.81
C ASP A 159 10.36 -2.85 -3.63
N ALA A 160 10.68 -1.69 -3.03
CA ALA A 160 12.04 -1.31 -2.69
C ALA A 160 12.68 -2.27 -1.66
N PHE A 161 11.93 -2.65 -0.63
CA PHE A 161 12.40 -3.63 0.36
C PHE A 161 12.66 -5.02 -0.27
N ASP A 162 11.72 -5.50 -1.09
CA ASP A 162 11.87 -6.79 -1.77
C ASP A 162 13.09 -6.78 -2.70
N LYS A 163 13.33 -5.68 -3.43
CA LYS A 163 14.51 -5.51 -4.27
C LYS A 163 15.79 -5.53 -3.45
N ALA A 164 15.86 -4.75 -2.36
CA ALA A 164 17.01 -4.72 -1.47
C ALA A 164 17.28 -6.10 -0.85
N MET A 165 16.22 -6.86 -0.52
CA MET A 165 16.36 -8.23 -0.02
C MET A 165 16.95 -9.16 -1.09
N GLN A 166 16.51 -9.06 -2.34
CA GLN A 166 17.10 -9.85 -3.43
C GLN A 166 18.58 -9.52 -3.66
N GLU A 167 18.95 -8.24 -3.58
CA GLU A 167 20.35 -7.81 -3.67
C GLU A 167 21.17 -8.30 -2.48
N PHE A 168 20.63 -8.24 -1.27
CA PHE A 168 21.27 -8.77 -0.05
C PHE A 168 21.53 -10.29 -0.14
N LEU A 169 20.55 -11.06 -0.61
CA LEU A 169 20.67 -12.52 -0.68
C LEU A 169 21.63 -13.00 -1.77
N LYS A 170 21.84 -12.22 -2.84
CA LYS A 170 22.66 -12.61 -4.01
C LYS A 170 23.99 -11.86 -4.10
N GLY A 171 24.13 -10.76 -3.37
CA GLY A 171 25.27 -9.87 -3.43
C GLY A 171 26.52 -10.48 -2.79
N THR A 172 27.67 -9.93 -3.19
CA THR A 172 28.97 -10.16 -2.57
C THR A 172 29.60 -8.80 -2.27
N ASN A 173 29.98 -8.54 -1.02
CA ASN A 173 30.55 -7.27 -0.57
C ASN A 173 31.66 -7.46 0.48
N ALA A 174 32.30 -8.63 0.53
CA ALA A 174 33.50 -8.82 1.32
C ALA A 174 34.63 -7.89 0.86
N THR A 175 35.27 -7.23 1.82
CA THR A 175 36.50 -6.46 1.58
C THR A 175 37.66 -7.03 2.38
N ALA A 176 38.83 -7.07 1.77
CA ALA A 176 40.07 -7.47 2.44
C ALA A 176 40.74 -6.27 3.12
N THR A 177 41.24 -6.49 4.33
CA THR A 177 42.19 -5.59 5.00
C THR A 177 43.47 -6.36 5.22
N VAL A 178 44.58 -5.83 4.73
CA VAL A 178 45.92 -6.39 4.96
C VAL A 178 46.64 -5.54 5.99
N SER A 179 47.36 -6.18 6.89
CA SER A 179 48.17 -5.53 7.92
C SER A 179 49.45 -6.31 8.15
N ALA A 180 50.52 -5.60 8.49
CA ALA A 180 51.75 -6.21 8.96
C ALA A 180 51.86 -6.06 10.47
N LYS A 181 52.45 -7.06 11.12
CA LYS A 181 52.81 -7.02 12.54
C LYS A 181 54.31 -7.23 12.65
N THR A 182 54.96 -6.41 13.46
CA THR A 182 56.38 -6.57 13.80
C THR A 182 56.50 -7.27 15.15
N GLN A 183 57.44 -8.20 15.23
CA GLN A 183 57.96 -8.79 16.46
C GLN A 183 59.38 -8.24 16.64
N ASN A 184 59.50 -7.08 17.28
CA ASN A 184 60.81 -6.53 17.66
C ASN A 184 61.34 -7.36 18.83
N VAL A 185 62.54 -7.90 18.68
CA VAL A 185 63.20 -8.68 19.73
C VAL A 185 64.07 -7.84 20.68
N ASP A 186 64.35 -6.56 20.38
CA ASP A 186 65.01 -5.67 21.35
C ASP A 186 64.95 -4.20 20.90
N ASN A 187 64.37 -3.30 21.68
CA ASN A 187 64.27 -1.88 21.27
C ASN A 187 64.29 -0.84 22.41
N GLN A 188 64.99 -1.08 23.52
CA GLN A 188 65.00 -0.08 24.60
C GLN A 188 65.88 1.16 24.34
N THR A 189 66.64 1.23 23.22
CA THR A 189 67.69 2.27 23.06
C THR A 189 67.70 3.04 21.73
N PHE A 190 67.19 2.53 20.59
CA PHE A 190 67.47 3.14 19.26
C PHE A 190 66.26 3.32 18.31
N GLY A 191 65.03 3.00 18.75
CA GLY A 191 63.79 3.26 17.99
C GLY A 191 63.29 2.03 17.23
N ASP A 192 61.97 1.75 17.34
CA ASP A 192 61.38 0.50 16.86
C ASP A 192 61.44 0.49 15.34
N SER A 193 62.08 -0.52 14.74
CA SER A 193 61.81 -0.82 13.33
C SER A 193 60.30 -1.04 13.17
N PHE A 194 59.71 -0.48 12.12
CA PHE A 194 58.30 -0.61 11.83
C PHE A 194 58.08 -1.43 10.56
N MET A 195 57.01 -2.21 10.58
CA MET A 195 56.50 -2.86 9.38
C MET A 195 55.02 -2.56 9.26
N THR A 196 54.61 -2.08 8.10
CA THR A 196 53.21 -1.82 7.78
C THR A 196 52.86 -2.50 6.47
N ALA A 197 51.60 -2.87 6.30
CA ALA A 197 51.10 -3.33 5.02
C ALA A 197 49.73 -2.73 4.76
N LYS A 198 49.42 -2.57 3.48
CA LYS A 198 48.12 -2.11 2.98
C LYS A 198 47.73 -2.94 1.77
N THR A 199 46.43 -3.02 1.50
CA THR A 199 45.87 -3.63 0.29
C THR A 199 44.95 -2.65 -0.42
N ASP A 200 44.81 -2.82 -1.73
CA ASP A 200 43.68 -2.26 -2.47
C ASP A 200 42.52 -3.28 -2.56
N ASN A 201 41.44 -2.89 -3.25
CA ASN A 201 40.24 -3.72 -3.40
C ASN A 201 40.49 -4.91 -4.34
N GLU A 202 41.46 -4.80 -5.24
CA GLU A 202 41.88 -5.84 -6.19
C GLU A 202 42.81 -6.88 -5.55
N GLY A 203 43.16 -6.70 -4.27
CA GLY A 203 44.01 -7.57 -3.48
C GLY A 203 45.50 -7.32 -3.67
N ASN A 204 45.92 -6.28 -4.39
CA ASN A 204 47.33 -5.91 -4.44
C ASN A 204 47.73 -5.36 -3.08
N PHE A 205 48.86 -5.82 -2.56
CA PHE A 205 49.40 -5.32 -1.31
C PHE A 205 50.78 -4.73 -1.48
N THR A 206 51.11 -3.82 -0.57
CA THR A 206 52.47 -3.32 -0.36
C THR A 206 52.77 -3.42 1.12
N LEU A 207 53.82 -4.16 1.44
CA LEU A 207 54.47 -4.12 2.73
C LEU A 207 55.61 -3.10 2.66
N THR A 208 55.71 -2.27 3.69
CA THR A 208 56.74 -1.26 3.84
C THR A 208 57.41 -1.46 5.19
N HIS A 209 58.74 -1.44 5.18
CA HIS A 209 59.55 -1.49 6.39
C HIS A 209 60.73 -0.52 6.29
N ASP A 210 61.19 -0.03 7.43
CA ASP A 210 62.36 0.84 7.52
C ASP A 210 63.65 0.05 7.79
N MET A 211 64.78 0.64 7.38
CA MET A 211 66.09 0.10 7.68
C MET A 211 66.82 1.07 8.61
N ASN A 212 67.19 0.61 9.81
CA ASN A 212 67.82 1.43 10.84
C ASN A 212 69.24 0.93 11.14
N ASP A 213 70.24 1.81 11.06
CA ASP A 213 71.65 1.47 11.34
C ASP A 213 72.05 1.56 12.82
N GLY A 214 71.08 1.78 13.70
CA GLY A 214 71.26 2.04 15.13
C GLY A 214 71.41 3.54 15.46
N VAL A 215 71.45 4.41 14.45
CA VAL A 215 71.52 5.88 14.62
C VAL A 215 70.43 6.58 13.81
N ASN A 216 70.24 6.19 12.55
CA ASN A 216 69.28 6.81 11.64
C ASN A 216 68.51 5.75 10.83
N ILE A 217 67.32 6.12 10.35
CA ILE A 217 66.67 5.40 9.25
C ILE A 217 67.46 5.67 7.97
N ILE A 218 68.14 4.64 7.46
CA ILE A 218 69.02 4.72 6.28
C ILE A 218 68.31 4.40 4.97
N GLY A 219 67.13 3.79 5.04
CA GLY A 219 66.36 3.45 3.86
C GLY A 219 65.01 2.82 4.20
N GLN A 220 64.33 2.40 3.14
CA GLN A 220 63.01 1.77 3.22
C GLN A 220 62.91 0.62 2.21
N GLY A 221 62.47 -0.54 2.67
CA GLY A 221 62.10 -1.66 1.83
C GLY A 221 60.60 -1.66 1.52
N ASN A 222 60.25 -2.01 0.29
CA ASN A 222 58.88 -2.20 -0.16
C ASN A 222 58.74 -3.54 -0.86
N LEU A 223 57.96 -4.45 -0.28
CA LEU A 223 57.57 -5.72 -0.89
C LEU A 223 56.17 -5.58 -1.46
N THR A 224 56.02 -5.85 -2.75
CA THR A 224 54.72 -5.81 -3.45
C THR A 224 54.26 -7.20 -3.85
N GLY A 225 52.95 -7.40 -3.82
CA GLY A 225 52.35 -8.66 -4.21
C GLY A 225 50.85 -8.55 -4.39
N LYS A 226 50.19 -9.69 -4.56
CA LYS A 226 48.75 -9.79 -4.70
C LYS A 226 48.16 -11.00 -4.00
N ILE A 227 47.08 -10.76 -3.25
CA ILE A 227 46.23 -11.77 -2.65
C ILE A 227 45.11 -12.08 -3.62
N TYR A 228 45.07 -13.32 -4.11
CA TYR A 228 43.97 -13.82 -4.93
C TYR A 228 42.92 -14.44 -4.02
N TYR A 229 41.72 -13.86 -4.04
CA TYR A 229 40.58 -14.38 -3.32
C TYR A 229 39.32 -14.32 -4.17
N VAL A 230 38.41 -15.27 -3.92
CA VAL A 230 37.09 -15.35 -4.55
C VAL A 230 36.04 -15.27 -3.48
N VAL A 231 35.01 -14.46 -3.73
CA VAL A 231 33.86 -14.30 -2.85
C VAL A 231 32.64 -14.92 -3.51
N VAL A 232 31.93 -15.79 -2.79
CA VAL A 232 30.71 -16.45 -3.25
C VAL A 232 29.61 -16.21 -2.24
N SER A 233 28.46 -15.73 -2.70
CA SER A 233 27.26 -15.58 -1.86
C SER A 233 26.65 -16.94 -1.53
N ASN A 234 26.23 -17.13 -0.28
CA ASN A 234 25.57 -18.35 0.18
C ASN A 234 24.03 -18.31 0.01
N GLY A 235 23.47 -17.20 -0.48
CA GLY A 235 22.03 -17.08 -0.66
C GLY A 235 21.26 -16.57 0.56
N ASP A 236 21.93 -16.35 1.69
CA ASP A 236 21.36 -15.88 2.97
C ASP A 236 22.00 -14.56 3.47
N GLY A 237 22.79 -13.92 2.60
CA GLY A 237 23.59 -12.74 2.91
C GLY A 237 24.97 -13.03 3.52
N SER A 238 25.21 -14.27 3.98
CA SER A 238 26.57 -14.73 4.30
C SER A 238 27.36 -15.03 3.03
N GLU A 239 28.68 -15.01 3.16
CA GLU A 239 29.61 -15.18 2.04
C GLU A 239 30.69 -16.19 2.38
N ASN A 240 31.12 -16.95 1.39
CA ASN A 240 32.34 -17.74 1.45
C ASN A 240 33.45 -16.97 0.73
N VAL A 241 34.51 -16.64 1.47
CA VAL A 241 35.73 -16.05 0.94
C VAL A 241 36.81 -17.13 0.88
N THR A 242 37.31 -17.43 -0.31
CA THR A 242 38.42 -18.37 -0.49
C THR A 242 39.65 -17.62 -0.95
N VAL A 243 40.69 -17.57 -0.11
CA VAL A 243 42.04 -17.15 -0.51
C VAL A 243 42.67 -18.33 -1.22
N SER A 244 42.93 -18.19 -2.51
CA SER A 244 43.47 -19.28 -3.34
C SER A 244 44.99 -19.23 -3.39
N ARG A 245 45.55 -18.06 -3.70
CA ARG A 245 46.97 -17.88 -4.02
C ARG A 245 47.49 -16.53 -3.56
N ILE A 246 48.77 -16.48 -3.18
CA ILE A 246 49.50 -15.24 -2.94
C ILE A 246 50.64 -15.14 -3.96
N ASP A 247 50.72 -14.02 -4.65
CA ASP A 247 51.82 -13.69 -5.56
C ASP A 247 52.72 -12.64 -4.92
N LEU A 248 54.04 -12.83 -5.03
CA LEU A 248 55.07 -11.85 -4.72
C LEU A 248 55.62 -11.32 -6.05
N HIS A 249 55.51 -10.01 -6.25
CA HIS A 249 55.90 -9.38 -7.50
C HIS A 249 57.34 -8.89 -7.42
N GLN A 250 57.62 -7.96 -6.51
CA GLN A 250 58.88 -7.23 -6.49
C GLN A 250 59.24 -6.77 -5.08
N TYR A 251 60.54 -6.75 -4.78
CA TYR A 251 61.10 -6.05 -3.64
C TYR A 251 61.95 -4.86 -4.12
N ALA A 252 61.70 -3.68 -3.58
CA ALA A 252 62.47 -2.48 -3.85
C ALA A 252 63.02 -1.90 -2.54
N TYR A 253 64.31 -1.58 -2.53
CA TYR A 253 64.95 -0.86 -1.44
C TYR A 253 65.37 0.52 -1.91
N SER A 254 64.99 1.54 -1.14
CA SER A 254 65.40 2.92 -1.36
C SER A 254 66.35 3.35 -0.27
N ASN A 255 67.60 3.66 -0.63
CA ASN A 255 68.55 4.30 0.26
C ASN A 255 68.23 5.80 0.39
N PHE A 256 68.26 6.32 1.62
CA PHE A 256 68.06 7.75 1.91
C PHE A 256 69.37 8.43 2.33
N THR A 257 70.23 7.72 3.05
CA THR A 257 71.53 8.22 3.52
C THR A 257 72.54 7.09 3.66
N LYS A 258 73.81 7.45 3.75
CA LYS A 258 74.92 6.50 3.87
C LYS A 258 74.77 5.62 5.12
N ASN A 259 75.03 4.33 4.99
CA ASN A 259 75.04 3.40 6.11
C ASN A 259 76.28 3.63 6.99
N SER A 260 76.07 4.06 8.24
CA SER A 260 77.15 4.36 9.19
C SER A 260 77.63 3.16 10.00
N ALA A 261 76.91 2.04 9.94
CA ALA A 261 77.25 0.85 10.71
C ALA A 261 78.51 0.13 10.20
N VAL A 262 79.22 -0.50 11.14
CA VAL A 262 80.46 -1.26 10.88
C VAL A 262 80.16 -2.58 10.17
N ASN A 263 79.17 -3.34 10.67
CA ASN A 263 78.65 -4.51 9.97
C ASN A 263 77.55 -4.06 9.02
N LYS A 264 77.63 -4.39 7.73
CA LYS A 264 76.64 -3.99 6.71
C LYS A 264 75.90 -5.19 6.11
N ASN A 265 75.96 -6.37 6.72
CA ASN A 265 75.32 -7.57 6.16
C ASN A 265 73.81 -7.60 6.44
N ILE A 266 73.04 -6.79 5.72
CA ILE A 266 71.58 -6.81 5.77
C ILE A 266 71.08 -7.98 4.93
N ASN A 267 70.13 -8.74 5.48
CA ASN A 267 69.48 -9.83 4.77
C ASN A 267 67.96 -9.82 5.00
N PHE A 268 67.23 -9.70 3.90
CA PHE A 268 65.77 -9.68 3.90
C PHE A 268 65.25 -10.99 3.30
N HIS A 269 64.39 -11.67 4.04
CA HIS A 269 63.83 -12.98 3.70
C HIS A 269 62.30 -12.96 3.81
N VAL A 270 61.65 -13.70 2.91
CA VAL A 270 60.20 -13.86 2.87
C VAL A 270 59.86 -15.34 2.81
N TYR A 271 59.00 -15.80 3.72
CA TYR A 271 58.57 -17.19 3.80
C TYR A 271 57.06 -17.33 3.68
N ASP A 272 56.62 -18.45 3.10
CA ASP A 272 55.23 -18.88 3.21
C ASP A 272 54.89 -19.45 4.60
N MET A 273 53.64 -19.84 4.79
CA MET A 273 53.17 -20.39 6.07
C MET A 273 53.61 -21.84 6.35
N ASN A 274 54.25 -22.51 5.38
CA ASN A 274 54.87 -23.82 5.56
C ASN A 274 56.37 -23.72 5.84
N GLY A 275 56.93 -22.50 5.88
CA GLY A 275 58.34 -22.23 6.08
C GLY A 275 59.19 -22.30 4.81
N ASN A 276 58.58 -22.37 3.61
CA ASN A 276 59.33 -22.32 2.37
C ASN A 276 59.79 -20.89 2.09
N GLU A 277 61.08 -20.71 1.82
CA GLU A 277 61.64 -19.42 1.43
C GLU A 277 61.20 -19.05 0.01
N LEU A 278 60.50 -17.93 -0.11
CA LEU A 278 60.00 -17.39 -1.37
C LEU A 278 60.97 -16.39 -1.99
N TYR A 279 61.68 -15.64 -1.16
CA TYR A 279 62.63 -14.62 -1.59
C TYR A 279 63.67 -14.34 -0.51
N SER A 280 64.90 -14.05 -0.93
CA SER A 280 65.99 -13.60 -0.08
C SER A 280 66.84 -12.58 -0.83
N VAL A 281 67.32 -11.54 -0.15
CA VAL A 281 68.33 -10.63 -0.71
C VAL A 281 69.31 -10.17 0.35
N PHE A 282 70.59 -10.13 -0.03
CA PHE A 282 71.67 -9.59 0.76
C PHE A 282 72.09 -8.24 0.20
N HIS A 283 72.28 -7.24 1.05
CA HIS A 283 72.78 -5.93 0.62
C HIS A 283 73.48 -5.18 1.76
N ASP A 284 74.25 -4.15 1.40
CA ASP A 284 74.95 -3.27 2.36
C ASP A 284 74.13 -2.06 2.81
N GLY A 285 72.97 -1.85 2.18
CA GLY A 285 72.07 -0.74 2.47
C GLY A 285 72.56 0.60 1.93
N GLU A 286 73.67 0.64 1.17
CA GLU A 286 74.32 1.87 0.66
C GLU A 286 73.77 2.34 -0.69
N SER A 287 72.96 1.52 -1.34
CA SER A 287 72.41 1.81 -2.68
C SER A 287 70.99 1.33 -2.81
N SER A 288 70.17 2.11 -3.52
CA SER A 288 68.82 1.69 -3.89
C SER A 288 68.86 0.60 -4.95
N PHE A 289 67.94 -0.35 -4.87
CA PHE A 289 67.80 -1.40 -5.85
C PHE A 289 66.35 -1.88 -5.97
N THR A 290 66.10 -2.67 -7.00
CA THR A 290 64.80 -3.29 -7.25
C THR A 290 65.02 -4.68 -7.83
N ALA A 291 64.27 -5.65 -7.34
CA ALA A 291 64.38 -7.05 -7.71
C ALA A 291 63.00 -7.66 -7.93
N ASP A 292 62.79 -8.22 -9.12
CA ASP A 292 61.59 -8.99 -9.43
C ASP A 292 61.68 -10.36 -8.76
N ILE A 293 60.62 -10.72 -8.03
CA ILE A 293 60.50 -11.98 -7.31
C ILE A 293 59.75 -12.99 -8.19
N ASN A 294 58.57 -12.59 -8.68
CA ASN A 294 57.68 -13.40 -9.52
C ASN A 294 57.45 -14.83 -8.98
N LYS A 295 57.20 -14.94 -7.68
CA LYS A 295 56.90 -16.20 -6.99
C LYS A 295 55.45 -16.22 -6.53
N SER A 296 54.88 -17.41 -6.45
CA SER A 296 53.53 -17.61 -5.97
C SER A 296 53.47 -18.85 -5.09
N TYR A 297 52.56 -18.86 -4.12
CA TYR A 297 52.22 -20.06 -3.38
C TYR A 297 50.71 -20.15 -3.11
N ASP A 298 50.19 -21.37 -3.08
CA ASP A 298 48.77 -21.63 -2.88
C ASP A 298 48.44 -21.77 -1.39
N THR A 299 47.30 -21.21 -0.99
CA THR A 299 46.78 -21.28 0.40
C THR A 299 45.52 -22.14 0.47
N ASN A 300 44.59 -21.92 -0.46
CA ASN A 300 43.27 -22.57 -0.55
C ASN A 300 42.51 -22.58 0.79
N LYS A 301 42.50 -21.44 1.49
CA LYS A 301 41.79 -21.27 2.76
C LYS A 301 40.46 -20.57 2.54
N THR A 302 39.40 -21.17 3.07
CA THR A 302 38.02 -20.67 2.94
C THR A 302 37.46 -20.26 4.30
N PHE A 303 36.82 -19.10 4.32
CA PHE A 303 36.11 -18.54 5.48
C PHE A 303 34.65 -18.33 5.12
N THR A 304 33.74 -18.74 6.00
CA THR A 304 32.32 -18.37 5.92
C THR A 304 32.06 -17.20 6.85
N ILE A 305 31.59 -16.08 6.32
CA ILE A 305 31.38 -14.83 7.06
C ILE A 305 29.94 -14.35 6.96
N LYS A 306 29.29 -14.18 8.13
CA LYS A 306 27.93 -13.66 8.24
C LYS A 306 27.86 -12.17 7.86
N PRO A 307 26.68 -11.63 7.52
CA PRO A 307 26.50 -10.20 7.31
C PRO A 307 27.06 -9.36 8.47
N GLY A 308 27.89 -8.37 8.15
CA GLY A 308 28.54 -7.49 9.14
C GLY A 308 29.71 -8.11 9.91
N GLN A 309 30.01 -9.40 9.71
CA GLN A 309 31.09 -10.09 10.42
C GLN A 309 32.46 -9.82 9.77
N THR A 310 33.48 -9.76 10.62
CA THR A 310 34.90 -9.81 10.23
C THR A 310 35.49 -11.17 10.61
N THR A 311 36.35 -11.73 9.76
CA THR A 311 37.11 -12.95 10.08
C THR A 311 38.10 -12.70 11.21
N ASP A 312 38.57 -13.78 11.83
CA ASP A 312 39.83 -13.73 12.57
C ASP A 312 41.00 -13.37 11.62
N VAL A 313 42.11 -12.95 12.22
CA VAL A 313 43.34 -12.62 11.50
C VAL A 313 43.91 -13.89 10.86
N PHE A 314 44.07 -13.89 9.54
CA PHE A 314 44.73 -14.96 8.81
C PHE A 314 46.13 -14.53 8.38
N GLN A 315 47.17 -15.20 8.88
CA GLN A 315 48.55 -14.91 8.48
C GLN A 315 48.87 -15.53 7.11
N VAL A 316 49.56 -14.76 6.26
CA VAL A 316 49.92 -15.15 4.90
C VAL A 316 51.41 -15.08 4.61
N LEU A 317 52.23 -14.38 5.40
CA LEU A 317 53.68 -14.40 5.21
C LEU A 317 54.40 -14.29 6.56
N ASN A 318 55.62 -14.83 6.61
CA ASN A 318 56.64 -14.44 7.59
C ASN A 318 57.74 -13.67 6.85
N ILE A 319 58.30 -12.69 7.52
CA ILE A 319 59.36 -11.82 7.01
C ILE A 319 60.48 -11.82 8.04
N ASP A 320 61.70 -12.06 7.61
CA ASP A 320 62.87 -11.85 8.46
C ASP A 320 63.74 -10.79 7.80
N ASP A 321 63.88 -9.65 8.45
CA ASP A 321 64.85 -8.63 8.08
C ASP A 321 65.95 -8.64 9.14
N ASN A 322 67.02 -9.39 8.87
CA ASN A 322 68.11 -9.59 9.84
C ASN A 322 69.31 -8.74 9.49
N TRP A 323 69.90 -8.12 10.52
CA TRP A 323 71.14 -7.37 10.37
C TRP A 323 71.87 -7.19 11.71
N ILE A 324 71.76 -6.01 12.32
CA ILE A 324 72.26 -5.70 13.66
C ILE A 324 71.15 -5.94 14.68
N TYR A 325 69.93 -5.51 14.33
CA TYR A 325 68.70 -5.82 15.02
C TYR A 325 67.84 -6.63 14.06
N ASN A 326 67.34 -7.77 14.52
CA ASN A 326 66.48 -8.60 13.69
C ASN A 326 65.04 -8.14 13.83
N THR A 327 64.43 -7.88 12.70
CA THR A 327 63.03 -7.51 12.60
C THR A 327 62.27 -8.67 11.98
N HIS A 328 61.51 -9.36 12.83
CA HIS A 328 60.61 -10.41 12.37
C HIS A 328 59.24 -9.81 12.13
N GLY A 329 58.69 -10.07 10.95
CA GLY A 329 57.44 -9.51 10.49
C GLY A 329 56.45 -10.58 10.08
N GLN A 330 55.17 -10.26 10.16
CA GLN A 330 54.10 -11.10 9.66
C GLN A 330 53.17 -10.28 8.79
N VAL A 331 52.79 -10.79 7.63
CA VAL A 331 51.68 -10.23 6.85
C VAL A 331 50.42 -11.00 7.16
N THR A 332 49.35 -10.27 7.46
CA THR A 332 48.06 -10.83 7.83
C THR A 332 46.95 -10.20 7.00
N VAL A 333 45.88 -10.96 6.76
CA VAL A 333 44.67 -10.53 6.07
C VAL A 333 43.45 -10.82 6.93
N GLN A 334 42.47 -9.92 6.88
CA GLN A 334 41.13 -10.12 7.43
C GLN A 334 40.11 -9.77 6.36
N PHE A 335 38.95 -10.43 6.40
CA PHE A 335 37.84 -10.14 5.51
C PHE A 335 36.64 -9.68 6.31
N GLN A 336 35.99 -8.62 5.86
CA GLN A 336 34.74 -8.14 6.43
C GLN A 336 33.63 -8.26 5.39
N ASN A 337 32.56 -8.98 5.72
CA ASN A 337 31.34 -8.98 4.93
C ASN A 337 30.55 -7.70 5.21
N LYS A 338 30.52 -6.78 4.24
CA LYS A 338 29.80 -5.51 4.37
C LYS A 338 28.33 -5.59 3.95
N ASN A 339 27.79 -6.79 3.72
CA ASN A 339 26.35 -6.95 3.52
C ASN A 339 25.61 -6.50 4.78
N ALA A 340 24.55 -5.72 4.56
CA ALA A 340 23.67 -5.24 5.61
C ALA A 340 22.26 -5.77 5.34
N THR A 341 21.65 -6.38 6.36
CA THR A 341 20.27 -6.85 6.27
C THR A 341 19.34 -5.66 6.02
N PRO A 342 18.52 -5.68 4.95
CA PRO A 342 17.57 -4.61 4.68
C PRO A 342 16.58 -4.44 5.83
N VAL A 343 16.31 -3.18 6.19
CA VAL A 343 15.37 -2.84 7.26
C VAL A 343 13.94 -2.93 6.72
N LYS A 344 13.06 -3.64 7.44
CA LYS A 344 11.64 -3.73 7.08
C LYS A 344 11.01 -2.33 7.07
N PRO A 345 10.29 -1.95 6.01
CA PRO A 345 9.68 -0.62 5.95
C PRO A 345 8.51 -0.51 6.93
N LYS A 346 8.29 0.71 7.42
CA LYS A 346 7.06 1.08 8.13
C LYS A 346 6.02 1.56 7.12
N TYR A 347 4.84 0.93 7.15
CA TYR A 347 3.72 1.31 6.31
C TYR A 347 2.90 2.41 6.98
N ASP A 348 2.36 3.31 6.15
CA ASP A 348 1.46 4.36 6.60
C ASP A 348 0.04 3.77 6.67
N ASN A 349 -0.72 4.13 7.69
CA ASN A 349 -2.10 3.68 7.83
C ASN A 349 -3.01 4.49 6.91
N GLU A 350 -4.04 3.84 6.39
CA GLU A 350 -5.13 4.54 5.70
C GLU A 350 -5.93 5.41 6.69
N ASN A 351 -6.46 6.51 6.18
CA ASN A 351 -7.36 7.38 6.91
C ASN A 351 -8.74 6.72 7.03
N PRO A 352 -9.40 6.82 8.20
CA PRO A 352 -10.75 6.30 8.36
C PRO A 352 -11.70 7.07 7.45
N LEU A 353 -12.62 6.35 6.82
CA LEU A 353 -13.68 6.97 6.04
C LEU A 353 -14.60 7.79 6.97
N PRO A 354 -15.19 8.90 6.48
CA PRO A 354 -16.16 9.65 7.26
C PRO A 354 -17.37 8.78 7.60
N THR A 355 -18.02 9.08 8.72
CA THR A 355 -19.27 8.44 9.13
C THR A 355 -20.42 8.94 8.25
N ALA A 356 -21.28 8.02 7.78
CA ALA A 356 -22.46 8.38 7.00
C ALA A 356 -23.44 9.26 7.82
N PRO A 357 -24.08 10.27 7.22
CA PRO A 357 -25.13 11.04 7.87
C PRO A 357 -26.30 10.15 8.30
N LYS A 358 -26.99 10.55 9.37
CA LYS A 358 -28.27 9.91 9.75
C LYS A 358 -29.34 10.18 8.69
N GLU A 359 -30.25 9.23 8.53
CA GLU A 359 -31.42 9.32 7.65
C GLU A 359 -32.27 10.58 7.98
N LEU A 360 -32.95 11.14 6.96
CA LEU A 360 -33.91 12.23 7.15
C LEU A 360 -35.11 11.70 7.94
N ALA A 361 -35.59 12.45 8.93
CA ALA A 361 -36.83 12.12 9.65
C ALA A 361 -37.70 13.37 9.72
N VAL A 362 -38.89 13.30 9.12
CA VAL A 362 -39.87 14.40 9.06
C VAL A 362 -41.25 13.90 9.51
N SER A 363 -41.98 14.76 10.22
CA SER A 363 -43.36 14.49 10.65
C SER A 363 -44.32 15.56 10.15
N TRP A 364 -45.53 15.18 9.77
CA TRP A 364 -46.55 16.09 9.24
C TRP A 364 -47.97 15.64 9.63
N HIS A 365 -48.98 16.51 9.55
CA HIS A 365 -50.39 16.17 9.81
C HIS A 365 -51.34 16.78 8.78
N LEU A 366 -52.56 16.24 8.74
CA LEU A 366 -53.68 16.83 7.99
C LEU A 366 -54.46 17.81 8.88
N ASN A 367 -55.07 18.82 8.28
CA ASN A 367 -55.96 19.77 8.94
C ASN A 367 -57.41 19.59 8.47
N GLY A 368 -58.33 19.41 9.41
CA GLY A 368 -59.77 19.33 9.17
C GLY A 368 -60.50 20.58 9.68
N TYR A 369 -61.45 21.10 8.90
CA TYR A 369 -62.35 22.19 9.32
C TYR A 369 -63.80 21.87 9.01
N GLU A 370 -64.71 22.40 9.83
CA GLU A 370 -66.15 22.24 9.62
C GLU A 370 -66.63 23.22 8.53
N LYS A 371 -67.26 22.67 7.49
CA LYS A 371 -67.90 23.47 6.44
C LYS A 371 -69.38 23.22 6.43
N GLU A 372 -70.16 24.29 6.49
CA GLU A 372 -71.61 24.20 6.35
C GLU A 372 -71.97 23.88 4.91
N LYS A 373 -72.67 22.75 4.70
CA LYS A 373 -73.33 22.47 3.42
C LYS A 373 -74.62 23.29 3.32
N PRO A 374 -74.87 24.00 2.20
CA PRO A 374 -76.20 24.53 1.93
C PRO A 374 -77.18 23.35 1.76
N VAL A 375 -78.21 23.28 2.60
CA VAL A 375 -79.29 22.31 2.48
C VAL A 375 -80.07 22.64 1.20
N THR A 376 -79.99 21.79 0.18
CA THR A 376 -80.85 21.91 -1.00
C THR A 376 -82.24 21.39 -0.62
N PRO A 377 -83.32 22.21 -0.70
CA PRO A 377 -84.65 21.73 -0.33
C PRO A 377 -85.10 20.60 -1.28
N VAL A 378 -85.50 19.47 -0.70
CA VAL A 378 -86.04 18.33 -1.44
C VAL A 378 -87.43 18.71 -1.98
N VAL A 379 -87.55 18.90 -3.30
CA VAL A 379 -88.84 18.98 -3.98
C VAL A 379 -89.38 17.55 -4.12
N HIS A 380 -90.36 17.18 -3.29
CA HIS A 380 -91.08 15.91 -3.43
C HIS A 380 -91.91 15.91 -4.72
N THR A 381 -91.47 15.19 -5.73
CA THR A 381 -92.33 14.81 -6.87
C THR A 381 -93.06 13.52 -6.51
N VAL A 382 -94.37 13.65 -6.24
CA VAL A 382 -95.30 12.51 -6.14
C VAL A 382 -95.55 11.96 -7.55
N THR A 383 -95.30 10.67 -7.76
CA THR A 383 -95.71 9.93 -8.97
C THR A 383 -96.61 8.76 -8.55
N PRO A 384 -97.71 8.45 -9.26
CA PRO A 384 -98.79 7.58 -8.74
C PRO A 384 -98.54 6.06 -8.89
N THR A 385 -99.21 5.31 -8.02
CA THR A 385 -99.49 3.85 -7.95
C THR A 385 -100.00 3.25 -9.29
N THR A 386 -99.88 1.98 -9.72
CA THR A 386 -99.79 0.58 -9.19
C THR A 386 -99.63 -0.35 -10.44
N PRO A 387 -99.70 -1.72 -10.46
CA PRO A 387 -99.43 -2.78 -9.46
C PRO A 387 -98.57 -4.00 -9.95
N VAL A 388 -97.98 -4.71 -8.98
CA VAL A 388 -97.71 -6.17 -8.76
C VAL A 388 -97.71 -7.18 -9.94
N GLN A 389 -96.58 -7.91 -10.14
CA GLN A 389 -96.56 -9.39 -10.29
C GLN A 389 -95.18 -10.09 -10.06
N LYS A 390 -95.20 -10.97 -9.06
CA LYS A 390 -94.55 -12.29 -8.81
C LYS A 390 -93.15 -12.68 -9.39
N ALA A 391 -92.30 -13.04 -8.41
CA ALA A 391 -90.98 -13.71 -8.35
C ALA A 391 -90.52 -14.71 -9.44
N ALA A 392 -89.20 -14.72 -9.69
CA ALA A 392 -88.35 -15.93 -9.64
C ALA A 392 -86.82 -15.65 -9.80
N ILE A 393 -86.04 -16.06 -8.77
CA ILE A 393 -84.72 -16.75 -8.81
C ILE A 393 -83.44 -15.97 -9.19
N LEU A 394 -82.49 -15.97 -8.25
CA LEU A 394 -81.04 -15.65 -8.34
C LEU A 394 -80.25 -16.91 -8.79
N PRO A 395 -79.07 -16.82 -9.46
CA PRO A 395 -77.84 -16.41 -8.76
C PRO A 395 -76.76 -15.63 -9.53
N VAL A 396 -75.91 -15.04 -8.69
CA VAL A 396 -74.57 -14.42 -8.79
C VAL A 396 -73.64 -14.94 -9.92
N THR A 397 -72.93 -14.03 -10.60
CA THR A 397 -71.45 -13.93 -10.77
C THR A 397 -71.06 -13.13 -12.03
N GLY A 398 -69.95 -12.38 -11.95
CA GLY A 398 -69.08 -12.15 -13.13
C GLY A 398 -68.92 -10.72 -13.66
N GLU A 399 -67.97 -10.01 -13.05
CA GLU A 399 -67.04 -8.97 -13.55
C GLU A 399 -67.16 -8.38 -14.97
N SER A 400 -67.04 -7.04 -15.02
CA SER A 400 -66.84 -6.23 -16.24
C SER A 400 -65.35 -5.87 -16.45
N SER A 401 -64.80 -6.46 -17.52
CA SER A 401 -63.85 -5.93 -18.50
C SER A 401 -63.43 -4.45 -18.44
N ASN A 402 -62.17 -4.16 -18.83
CA ASN A 402 -61.87 -3.05 -19.76
C ASN A 402 -60.52 -3.19 -20.49
N ILE A 403 -60.52 -2.65 -21.72
CA ILE A 403 -59.56 -2.73 -22.82
C ILE A 403 -59.01 -1.31 -23.08
N PHE A 404 -57.70 -1.12 -23.32
CA PHE A 404 -57.06 0.00 -24.08
C PHE A 404 -55.57 -0.42 -24.32
N ALA A 405 -54.99 -0.63 -25.51
CA ALA A 405 -54.80 0.22 -26.70
C ALA A 405 -53.91 1.47 -26.37
N THR A 406 -52.78 1.86 -26.98
CA THR A 406 -52.20 1.76 -28.35
C THR A 406 -50.76 2.36 -28.39
N ILE A 407 -49.76 1.64 -28.93
CA ILE A 407 -48.72 1.96 -29.96
C ILE A 407 -47.82 3.26 -29.99
N PHE A 408 -46.54 3.03 -30.40
CA PHE A 408 -45.44 3.87 -31.00
C PHE A 408 -44.77 4.92 -30.10
N GLY A 409 -43.44 5.10 -30.02
CA GLY A 409 -42.21 4.70 -30.75
C GLY A 409 -41.22 5.87 -30.53
N GLY A 410 -39.89 5.80 -30.56
CA GLY A 410 -38.83 4.80 -30.53
C GLY A 410 -37.52 5.60 -30.44
N LEU A 411 -36.40 5.03 -29.98
CA LEU A 411 -35.09 5.29 -30.58
C LEU A 411 -34.04 4.31 -30.06
N MET A 412 -33.35 3.72 -31.03
CA MET A 412 -32.13 2.91 -30.96
C MET A 412 -30.98 3.59 -30.19
N LEU A 413 -30.17 2.78 -29.50
CA LEU A 413 -28.76 2.60 -29.87
C LEU A 413 -28.20 1.31 -29.25
N MET A 414 -28.03 0.31 -30.12
CA MET A 414 -27.09 -0.80 -30.00
C MET A 414 -25.66 -0.29 -29.90
N PHE A 415 -24.79 -0.97 -29.14
CA PHE A 415 -23.67 -1.75 -29.73
C PHE A 415 -22.94 -2.54 -28.64
N SER A 416 -22.99 -3.86 -28.77
CA SER A 416 -21.98 -4.77 -28.25
C SER A 416 -21.03 -5.18 -29.39
N PHE A 417 -19.83 -5.61 -28.99
CA PHE A 417 -18.85 -6.47 -29.68
C PHE A 417 -17.55 -5.87 -30.29
N LEU A 418 -16.44 -6.42 -29.76
CA LEU A 418 -15.21 -6.89 -30.41
C LEU A 418 -14.25 -5.88 -31.08
N SER A 419 -13.02 -5.83 -30.56
CA SER A 419 -11.88 -6.50 -31.22
C SER A 419 -10.54 -6.37 -30.46
N PHE A 420 -9.96 -7.53 -30.14
CA PHE A 420 -8.51 -7.73 -30.02
C PHE A 420 -7.82 -7.38 -31.36
N LYS A 421 -6.75 -6.57 -31.36
CA LYS A 421 -5.54 -6.88 -32.16
C LYS A 421 -4.31 -6.00 -31.85
N LYS A 422 -3.21 -6.73 -31.65
CA LYS A 422 -1.82 -6.48 -32.09
C LYS A 422 -1.02 -5.31 -31.49
N ILE A 423 -0.15 -5.69 -30.55
CA ILE A 423 1.31 -5.77 -30.74
C ILE A 423 1.83 -5.03 -31.99
N LYS A 424 2.55 -3.93 -31.76
CA LYS A 424 3.72 -3.56 -32.56
C LYS A 424 4.85 -3.08 -31.65
N LYS A 425 5.84 -3.97 -31.56
CA LYS A 425 7.21 -3.75 -31.13
C LYS A 425 7.91 -2.91 -32.20
N ASN A 426 8.72 -1.94 -31.82
CA ASN A 426 9.81 -1.27 -32.56
C ASN A 426 10.35 -0.18 -31.60
N ILE A 427 11.64 0.03 -31.34
CA ILE A 427 12.94 -0.55 -31.69
C ILE A 427 13.81 -0.31 -30.45
#